data_AF-A0A840SEU5-F1
#
_entry.id   AF-A0A840SEU5-F1
#
_cell.length_a   1.000
_cell.length_b   1.000
_cell.length_c   1.000
_cell.angle_alpha   90.00
_cell.angle_beta   90.00
_cell.angle_gamma   90.00
#
_symmetry.space_group_name_H-M   'P 1'
#
loop_
_entity.id
_entity.type
_entity.pdbx_description
1 polymer ?
#
loop_
_entity_poly.entity_id
_entity_poly.type
_entity_poly.pdbx_seq_one_letter_code
_entity_poly.pdbx_strand_id
1 'polypeptide(L)'
;MAKDIIEAMEKFTKKMDSFKHAENKSFAVNESSEKKLQEKINLSEQERVSAIKKEYENFKNPLSREIETDENALLKAFEIFMSLTELKKNSDGEGASLRSFEIDCSICRKSEYTRPACSKFIFLQSWFYFEKKVTEYIPVICRSDKGHYFIDFLSADENRFYSREKEIWQTVASLY
;
A
#
# COMPACT_ATOMS: atom_id res chain seq x y z
N MET A 1 19.72 -56.26 38.65
CA MET A 1 20.04 -54.85 38.95
C MET A 1 21.45 -54.43 38.51
N ALA A 2 22.54 -55.16 38.79
CA ALA A 2 23.88 -54.77 38.31
C ALA A 2 24.11 -54.98 36.79
N LYS A 3 23.41 -55.94 36.16
CA LYS A 3 23.53 -56.22 34.71
C LYS A 3 22.92 -55.13 33.82
N ASP A 4 21.82 -54.53 34.23
CA ASP A 4 21.13 -53.49 33.43
C ASP A 4 21.94 -52.18 33.35
N ILE A 5 22.71 -51.87 34.39
CA ILE A 5 23.57 -50.69 34.45
C ILE A 5 24.78 -50.86 33.52
N ILE A 6 25.38 -52.05 33.49
CA ILE A 6 26.52 -52.36 32.62
C ILE A 6 26.09 -52.33 31.16
N GLU A 7 24.93 -52.89 30.83
CA GLU A 7 24.40 -52.86 29.46
C GLU A 7 24.01 -51.45 29.00
N ALA A 8 23.52 -50.61 29.92
CA ALA A 8 23.24 -49.20 29.64
C ALA A 8 24.54 -48.40 29.41
N MET A 9 25.60 -48.69 30.17
CA MET A 9 26.91 -48.07 29.98
C MET A 9 27.56 -48.53 28.66
N GLU A 10 27.46 -49.80 28.27
CA GLU A 10 27.96 -50.29 26.98
C GLU A 10 27.22 -49.65 25.79
N LYS A 11 25.89 -49.48 25.89
CA LYS A 11 25.10 -48.74 24.88
C LYS A 11 25.51 -47.27 24.81
N PHE A 12 25.83 -46.66 25.94
CA PHE A 12 26.29 -45.26 26.00
C PHE A 12 27.68 -45.10 25.40
N THR A 13 28.63 -45.99 25.72
CA THR A 13 29.99 -45.99 25.17
C THR A 13 29.99 -46.22 23.66
N LYS A 14 29.19 -47.16 23.15
CA LYS A 14 28.99 -47.35 21.69
C LYS A 14 28.42 -46.10 21.02
N LYS A 15 27.50 -45.39 21.68
CA LYS A 15 26.94 -44.14 21.17
C LYS A 15 28.00 -43.04 21.15
N MET A 16 28.81 -42.90 22.20
CA MET A 16 29.94 -41.95 22.23
C MET A 16 31.00 -42.23 21.16
N ASP A 17 31.37 -43.49 20.94
CA ASP A 17 32.35 -43.84 19.90
C ASP A 17 31.83 -43.55 18.50
N SER A 18 30.51 -43.74 18.27
CA SER A 18 29.87 -43.33 17.02
C SER A 18 29.87 -41.80 16.81
N PHE A 19 29.89 -41.01 17.89
CA PHE A 19 30.02 -39.55 17.83
C PHE A 19 31.47 -39.12 17.54
N LYS A 20 32.46 -39.76 18.17
CA LYS A 20 33.89 -39.49 17.91
C LYS A 20 34.31 -39.86 16.48
N HIS A 21 33.69 -40.87 15.89
CA HIS A 21 33.92 -41.23 14.47
C HIS A 21 33.12 -40.35 13.48
N ALA A 22 32.18 -39.52 13.97
CA ALA A 22 31.46 -38.55 13.15
C ALA A 22 32.17 -37.19 13.05
N GLU A 23 33.17 -36.90 13.90
CA GLU A 23 33.92 -35.63 13.89
C GLU A 23 34.73 -35.38 12.60
N ASN A 24 34.97 -36.41 11.78
CA ASN A 24 35.68 -36.27 10.49
C ASN A 24 34.77 -36.21 9.26
N LYS A 25 33.44 -36.17 9.43
CA LYS A 25 32.53 -35.78 8.35
C LYS A 25 32.20 -34.32 8.57
N SER A 26 32.87 -33.44 7.82
CA SER A 26 32.39 -32.08 7.62
C SER A 26 30.89 -32.16 7.34
N PHE A 27 30.07 -31.71 8.30
CA PHE A 27 28.68 -31.43 8.00
C PHE A 27 28.75 -30.42 6.87
N ALA A 28 28.32 -30.82 5.67
CA ALA A 28 28.07 -29.86 4.61
C ALA A 28 27.19 -28.80 5.26
N VAL A 29 27.72 -27.59 5.38
CA VAL A 29 26.95 -26.43 5.80
C VAL A 29 25.89 -26.31 4.72
N ASN A 30 24.74 -26.94 4.95
CA ASN A 30 23.58 -26.77 4.11
C ASN A 30 23.38 -25.27 4.09
N GLU A 31 23.66 -24.62 2.95
CA GLU A 31 23.22 -23.26 2.69
C GLU A 31 21.77 -23.21 3.14
N SER A 32 21.54 -22.53 4.26
CA SER A 32 20.31 -22.77 5.03
C SER A 32 19.14 -22.48 4.10
N SER A 33 18.16 -23.38 4.12
CA SER A 33 16.88 -23.19 3.42
C SER A 33 16.30 -21.79 3.65
N GLU A 34 16.61 -21.20 4.81
CA GLU A 34 16.32 -19.83 5.21
C GLU A 34 16.98 -18.75 4.33
N LYS A 35 18.26 -18.88 3.93
CA LYS A 35 18.89 -17.94 2.97
C LYS A 35 18.19 -17.98 1.62
N LYS A 36 17.91 -19.18 1.11
CA LYS A 36 17.17 -19.38 -0.16
C LYS A 36 15.72 -18.86 -0.06
N LEU A 37 15.10 -18.96 1.10
CA LEU A 37 13.76 -18.42 1.34
C LEU A 37 13.80 -16.89 1.35
N GLN A 38 14.77 -16.29 2.04
CA GLN A 38 14.95 -14.85 2.11
C GLN A 38 15.25 -14.24 0.74
N GLU A 39 16.09 -14.88 -0.07
CA GLU A 39 16.36 -14.47 -1.45
C GLU A 39 15.09 -14.47 -2.31
N LYS A 40 14.27 -15.52 -2.20
CA LYS A 40 12.98 -15.59 -2.91
C LYS A 40 12.00 -14.50 -2.46
N ILE A 41 11.95 -14.21 -1.16
CA ILE A 41 11.12 -13.13 -0.61
C ILE A 41 11.59 -11.79 -1.18
N ASN A 42 12.90 -11.52 -1.14
CA ASN A 42 13.47 -10.28 -1.65
C ASN A 42 13.22 -10.11 -3.16
N LEU A 43 13.39 -11.17 -3.95
CA LEU A 43 13.11 -11.14 -5.40
C LEU A 43 11.64 -10.83 -5.67
N SER A 44 10.73 -11.52 -4.98
CA SER A 44 9.28 -11.28 -5.13
C SER A 44 8.89 -9.86 -4.73
N GLU A 45 9.51 -9.31 -3.68
CA GLU A 45 9.29 -7.92 -3.26
C GLU A 45 9.80 -6.94 -4.31
N GLN A 46 11.00 -7.16 -4.87
CA GLN A 46 11.55 -6.33 -5.95
C GLN A 46 10.69 -6.36 -7.21
N GLU A 47 10.19 -7.52 -7.61
CA GLU A 47 9.26 -7.66 -8.73
C GLU A 47 7.97 -6.88 -8.50
N ARG A 48 7.41 -6.98 -7.29
CA ARG A 48 6.19 -6.26 -6.91
C ARG A 48 6.38 -4.74 -6.91
N VAL A 49 7.46 -4.25 -6.29
CA VAL A 49 7.82 -2.82 -6.30
C VAL A 49 8.04 -2.33 -7.74
N SER A 50 8.72 -3.11 -8.56
CA SER A 50 8.97 -2.77 -9.97
C SER A 50 7.66 -2.71 -10.78
N ALA A 51 6.72 -3.61 -10.50
CA ALA A 51 5.40 -3.62 -11.13
C ALA A 51 4.61 -2.35 -10.76
N ILE A 52 4.60 -1.95 -9.49
CA ILE A 52 3.92 -0.72 -9.04
C ILE A 52 4.54 0.52 -9.70
N LYS A 53 5.87 0.62 -9.71
CA LYS A 53 6.57 1.73 -10.37
C LYS A 53 6.19 1.82 -11.84
N LYS A 54 6.18 0.69 -12.55
CA LYS A 54 5.77 0.63 -13.95
C LYS A 54 4.32 1.03 -14.16
N GLU A 55 3.41 0.60 -13.28
CA GLU A 55 2.00 0.96 -13.36
C GLU A 55 1.80 2.47 -13.16
N TYR A 56 2.50 3.07 -12.20
CA TYR A 56 2.46 4.51 -11.98
C TYR A 56 3.09 5.31 -13.12
N GLU A 57 4.19 4.85 -13.71
CA GLU A 57 4.78 5.50 -14.90
C GLU A 57 3.83 5.46 -16.11
N ASN A 58 3.12 4.33 -16.31
CA ASN A 58 2.09 4.23 -17.34
C ASN A 58 0.90 5.16 -17.06
N PHE A 59 0.59 5.39 -15.78
CA PHE A 59 -0.45 6.34 -15.39
C PHE A 59 -0.02 7.79 -15.71
N LYS A 60 1.22 8.16 -15.37
CA LYS A 60 1.79 9.49 -15.62
C LYS A 60 1.91 9.84 -17.11
N ASN A 61 2.21 8.84 -17.93
CA ASN A 61 2.33 8.98 -19.38
C ASN A 61 1.24 8.16 -20.05
N PRO A 62 -0.03 8.57 -19.91
CA PRO A 62 -1.13 7.75 -20.34
C PRO A 62 -1.16 7.66 -21.87
N LEU A 63 -1.30 6.45 -22.38
CA LEU A 63 -1.56 6.24 -23.81
C LEU A 63 -3.00 6.63 -24.19
N SER A 64 -3.87 6.85 -23.21
CA SER A 64 -5.29 7.19 -23.40
C SER A 64 -5.62 8.59 -22.84
N ARG A 65 -6.53 9.29 -23.52
CA ARG A 65 -7.08 10.59 -23.06
C ARG A 65 -7.98 10.47 -21.83
N GLU A 66 -8.32 9.26 -21.40
CA GLU A 66 -9.23 9.04 -20.28
C GLU A 66 -8.61 9.43 -18.95
N ILE A 67 -7.32 9.13 -18.75
CA ILE A 67 -6.60 9.50 -17.53
C ILE A 67 -6.46 11.02 -17.45
N GLU A 68 -6.08 11.69 -18.55
CA GLU A 68 -6.04 13.15 -18.62
C GLU A 68 -7.42 13.78 -18.29
N THR A 69 -8.51 13.12 -18.70
CA THR A 69 -9.85 13.59 -18.37
C THR A 69 -10.16 13.45 -16.89
N ASP A 70 -9.72 12.36 -16.25
CA ASP A 70 -9.88 12.15 -14.81
C ASP A 70 -9.03 13.13 -13.99
N GLU A 71 -7.78 13.34 -14.38
CA GLU A 71 -6.89 14.34 -13.80
C GLU A 71 -7.54 15.73 -13.81
N ASN A 72 -8.09 16.15 -14.95
CA ASN A 72 -8.79 17.42 -15.08
C ASN A 72 -10.09 17.47 -14.26
N ALA A 73 -10.85 16.37 -14.20
CA ALA A 73 -12.05 16.30 -13.38
C ALA A 73 -11.73 16.43 -11.88
N LEU A 74 -10.63 15.82 -11.43
CA LEU A 74 -10.17 15.92 -10.05
C LEU A 74 -9.70 17.33 -9.69
N LEU A 75 -8.94 17.98 -10.58
CA LEU A 75 -8.51 19.37 -10.35
C LEU A 75 -9.70 20.32 -10.23
N LYS A 76 -10.71 20.19 -11.10
CA LYS A 76 -11.95 20.97 -11.00
C LYS A 76 -12.73 20.70 -9.71
N ALA A 77 -12.80 19.43 -9.30
CA ALA A 77 -13.41 19.06 -8.02
C ALA A 77 -12.66 19.74 -6.85
N PHE A 78 -11.34 19.81 -6.91
CA PHE A 78 -10.53 20.47 -5.90
C PHE A 78 -10.73 22.00 -5.87
N GLU A 79 -10.81 22.65 -7.03
CA GLU A 79 -11.11 24.09 -7.12
C GLU A 79 -12.46 24.43 -6.47
N ILE A 80 -13.48 23.59 -6.71
CA ILE A 80 -14.80 23.71 -6.08
C ILE A 80 -14.69 23.53 -4.57
N PHE A 81 -13.99 22.49 -4.12
CA PHE A 81 -13.77 22.22 -2.70
C PHE A 81 -13.10 23.40 -1.98
N MET A 82 -12.04 23.97 -2.55
CA MET A 82 -11.34 25.12 -1.98
C MET A 82 -12.25 26.34 -1.88
N SER A 83 -13.01 26.63 -2.95
CA SER A 83 -13.96 27.76 -2.99
C SER A 83 -15.05 27.62 -1.92
N LEU A 84 -15.60 26.41 -1.73
CA LEU A 84 -16.63 26.13 -0.73
C LEU A 84 -16.06 26.17 0.69
N THR A 85 -14.82 25.71 0.88
CA THR A 85 -14.12 25.76 2.17
C THR A 85 -13.82 27.20 2.59
N GLU A 86 -13.39 28.04 1.66
CA GLU A 86 -13.19 29.47 1.88
C GLU A 86 -14.51 30.17 2.23
N LEU A 87 -15.58 29.89 1.48
CA LEU A 87 -16.91 30.43 1.76
C LEU A 87 -17.40 30.03 3.16
N LYS A 88 -17.16 28.78 3.58
CA LYS A 88 -17.49 28.32 4.93
C LYS A 88 -16.72 29.10 6.00
N LYS A 89 -15.41 29.29 5.83
CA LYS A 89 -14.59 30.09 6.77
C LYS A 89 -15.06 31.55 6.87
N ASN A 90 -15.48 32.14 5.75
CA ASN A 90 -15.90 33.54 5.71
C ASN A 90 -17.33 33.77 6.21
N SER A 91 -18.17 32.72 6.25
CA SER A 91 -19.58 32.80 6.66
C SER A 91 -19.84 32.44 8.12
N ASP A 92 -18.83 31.95 8.85
CA ASP A 92 -18.89 31.73 10.29
C ASP A 92 -19.04 33.08 11.04
N GLY A 93 -20.28 33.54 11.18
CA GLY A 93 -20.61 34.77 11.93
C GLY A 93 -21.83 35.55 11.42
N GLU A 94 -22.27 35.35 10.18
CA GLU A 94 -23.27 36.19 9.51
C GLU A 94 -24.65 35.50 9.30
N GLY A 95 -24.98 34.51 10.12
CA GLY A 95 -26.33 33.93 10.22
C GLY A 95 -26.72 32.92 9.13
N ALA A 96 -25.95 32.78 8.06
CA ALA A 96 -26.09 31.72 7.05
C ALA A 96 -24.78 30.94 6.92
N SER A 97 -24.82 29.62 7.10
CA SER A 97 -23.63 28.74 7.04
C SER A 97 -23.83 27.62 6.03
N LEU A 98 -22.79 27.28 5.29
CA LEU A 98 -22.77 26.08 4.45
C LEU A 98 -22.77 24.81 5.32
N ARG A 99 -23.89 24.08 5.35
CA ARG A 99 -24.06 22.88 6.19
C ARG A 99 -23.28 21.67 5.67
N SER A 100 -23.42 21.36 4.37
CA SER A 100 -22.78 20.23 3.72
C SER A 100 -22.78 20.41 2.19
N PHE A 101 -21.83 19.81 1.52
CA PHE A 101 -21.79 19.69 0.06
C PHE A 101 -21.21 18.34 -0.33
N GLU A 102 -21.54 17.87 -1.53
CA GLU A 102 -21.01 16.65 -2.11
C GLU A 102 -20.57 16.99 -3.54
N ILE A 103 -19.36 16.58 -3.93
CA ILE A 103 -18.84 16.84 -5.27
C ILE A 103 -18.97 15.58 -6.11
N ASP A 104 -19.95 15.55 -7.03
CA ASP A 104 -20.09 14.50 -8.03
C ASP A 104 -19.33 14.88 -9.31
N CYS A 105 -18.55 13.94 -9.83
CA CYS A 105 -17.82 14.08 -11.09
C CYS A 105 -17.69 12.72 -11.80
N SER A 106 -17.17 12.72 -13.03
CA SER A 106 -17.04 11.51 -13.86
C SER A 106 -16.32 10.35 -13.15
N ILE A 107 -15.30 10.66 -12.34
CA ILE A 107 -14.52 9.71 -11.53
C ILE A 107 -15.42 8.89 -10.60
N CYS A 108 -16.46 9.51 -10.01
CA CYS A 108 -17.40 8.87 -9.09
C CYS A 108 -18.25 7.76 -9.74
N ARG A 109 -18.24 7.68 -11.07
CA ARG A 109 -19.01 6.69 -11.84
C ARG A 109 -18.12 5.57 -12.38
N LYS A 110 -16.80 5.69 -12.22
CA LYS A 110 -15.82 4.71 -12.69
C LYS A 110 -15.61 3.60 -11.65
N SER A 111 -15.95 2.37 -12.04
CA SER A 111 -15.86 1.20 -11.16
C SER A 111 -14.42 0.86 -10.74
N GLU A 112 -13.44 1.28 -11.52
CA GLU A 112 -12.02 1.15 -11.17
C GLU A 112 -11.58 2.04 -10.01
N TYR A 113 -12.34 3.09 -9.69
CA TYR A 113 -12.05 3.95 -8.54
C TYR A 113 -12.99 3.68 -7.36
N THR A 114 -14.23 3.29 -7.62
CA THR A 114 -15.25 3.16 -6.57
C THR A 114 -15.36 1.75 -5.97
N ARG A 115 -14.83 0.72 -6.64
CA ARG A 115 -14.91 -0.65 -6.14
C ARG A 115 -13.86 -0.87 -5.02
N PRO A 116 -14.25 -1.35 -3.82
CA PRO A 116 -13.31 -1.53 -2.70
C PRO A 116 -12.10 -2.43 -2.98
N ALA A 117 -12.24 -3.39 -3.92
CA ALA A 117 -11.16 -4.29 -4.31
C ALA A 117 -10.19 -3.68 -5.35
N CYS A 118 -10.50 -2.49 -5.88
CA CYS A 118 -9.70 -1.83 -6.90
C CYS A 118 -8.94 -0.65 -6.28
N SER A 119 -7.63 -0.81 -6.14
CA SER A 119 -6.76 0.24 -5.60
C SER A 119 -6.24 1.17 -6.71
N LYS A 120 -6.96 1.37 -7.82
CA LYS A 120 -6.45 2.23 -8.91
C LYS A 120 -6.55 3.72 -8.60
N PHE A 121 -7.50 4.11 -7.75
CA PHE A 121 -7.66 5.52 -7.35
C PHE A 121 -6.41 6.06 -6.65
N ILE A 122 -5.61 5.20 -5.99
CA ILE A 122 -4.36 5.60 -5.35
C ILE A 122 -3.34 6.20 -6.31
N PHE A 123 -3.35 5.81 -7.59
CA PHE A 123 -2.43 6.40 -8.57
C PHE A 123 -2.83 7.84 -8.88
N LEU A 124 -4.13 8.11 -8.99
CA LEU A 124 -4.66 9.46 -9.15
C LEU A 124 -4.45 10.31 -7.89
N GLN A 125 -4.62 9.73 -6.68
CA GLN A 125 -4.26 10.38 -5.42
C GLN A 125 -2.76 10.72 -5.37
N SER A 126 -1.89 9.79 -5.78
CA SER A 126 -0.45 9.97 -5.77
C SER A 126 -0.02 11.03 -6.79
N TRP A 127 -0.59 11.02 -7.99
CA TRP A 127 -0.38 12.09 -8.98
C TRP A 127 -0.80 13.45 -8.44
N PHE A 128 -1.97 13.55 -7.82
CA PHE A 128 -2.47 14.81 -7.27
C PHE A 128 -1.54 15.36 -6.17
N TYR A 129 -1.03 14.48 -5.31
CA TYR A 129 -0.15 14.86 -4.22
C TYR A 129 1.28 15.18 -4.69
N PHE A 130 1.92 14.28 -5.45
CA PHE A 130 3.34 14.40 -5.81
C PHE A 130 3.57 15.26 -7.05
N GLU A 131 2.75 15.11 -8.10
CA GLU A 131 2.95 15.82 -9.37
C GLU A 131 2.33 17.21 -9.36
N LYS A 132 1.09 17.33 -8.86
CA LYS A 132 0.41 18.62 -8.72
C LYS A 132 0.77 19.37 -7.45
N LYS A 133 1.55 18.74 -6.56
CA LYS A 133 2.09 19.34 -5.33
C LYS A 133 1.00 19.85 -4.37
N VAL A 134 -0.18 19.22 -4.40
CA VAL A 134 -1.24 19.51 -3.43
C VAL A 134 -1.03 18.60 -2.23
N THR A 135 -0.28 19.09 -1.25
CA THR A 135 0.15 18.28 -0.09
C THR A 135 -0.74 18.42 1.13
N GLU A 136 -1.63 19.41 1.14
CA GLU A 136 -2.52 19.70 2.27
C GLU A 136 -3.74 18.77 2.29
N TYR A 137 -4.18 18.33 1.10
CA TYR A 137 -5.41 17.58 0.93
C TYR A 137 -5.20 16.32 0.11
N ILE A 138 -5.84 15.24 0.53
CA ILE A 138 -5.89 13.97 -0.20
C ILE A 138 -7.34 13.76 -0.68
N PRO A 139 -7.57 13.61 -1.99
CA PRO A 139 -8.90 13.29 -2.50
C PRO A 139 -9.28 11.88 -2.09
N VAL A 140 -10.52 11.68 -1.66
CA VAL A 140 -11.08 10.38 -1.28
C VAL A 140 -12.43 10.17 -1.96
N ILE A 141 -12.73 8.93 -2.30
CA ILE A 141 -14.06 8.55 -2.78
C ILE A 141 -14.89 8.11 -1.59
N CYS A 142 -15.96 8.85 -1.34
CA CYS A 142 -16.93 8.58 -0.29
C CYS A 142 -18.22 8.02 -0.90
N ARG A 143 -18.98 7.27 -0.09
CA ARG A 143 -20.30 6.77 -0.45
C ARG A 143 -21.33 7.44 0.44
N SER A 144 -22.32 8.08 -0.17
CA SER A 144 -23.42 8.71 0.55
C SER A 144 -24.38 7.66 1.13
N ASP A 145 -25.24 8.08 2.06
CA ASP A 145 -26.33 7.25 2.59
C ASP A 145 -27.33 6.81 1.49
N LYS A 146 -27.42 7.58 0.41
CA LYS A 146 -28.25 7.28 -0.77
C LYS A 146 -27.57 6.30 -1.73
N GLY A 147 -26.34 5.91 -1.44
CA GLY A 147 -25.59 4.89 -2.16
C GLY A 147 -24.83 5.39 -3.39
N HIS A 148 -24.86 6.69 -3.70
CA HIS A 148 -24.02 7.28 -4.74
C HIS A 148 -22.62 7.61 -4.22
N TYR A 149 -21.64 7.63 -5.12
CA TYR A 149 -20.28 8.02 -4.79
C TYR A 149 -20.07 9.51 -5.05
N PHE A 150 -19.23 10.14 -4.25
CA PHE A 150 -18.79 11.52 -4.40
C PHE A 150 -17.31 11.64 -4.01
N ILE A 151 -16.65 12.70 -4.47
CA ILE A 151 -15.30 13.04 -4.03
C ILE A 151 -15.39 13.98 -2.84
N ASP A 152 -14.57 13.69 -1.85
CA ASP A 152 -14.25 14.58 -0.73
C ASP A 152 -12.73 14.78 -0.64
N PHE A 153 -12.29 15.74 0.16
CA PHE A 153 -10.87 16.07 0.34
C PHE A 153 -10.56 16.09 1.83
N LEU A 154 -9.87 15.05 2.30
CA LEU A 154 -9.41 14.95 3.68
C LEU A 154 -8.10 15.68 3.83
N SER A 155 -7.85 16.21 5.03
CA SER A 155 -6.52 16.72 5.37
C SER A 155 -5.49 15.57 5.30
N ALA A 156 -4.29 15.85 4.81
CA ALA A 156 -3.28 14.81 4.56
C ALA A 156 -2.86 14.04 5.83
N ASP A 157 -2.97 14.66 7.01
CA ASP A 157 -2.72 14.04 8.32
C ASP A 157 -3.84 13.11 8.80
N GLU A 158 -5.08 13.37 8.37
CA GLU A 158 -6.26 12.55 8.70
C GLU A 158 -6.39 11.32 7.80
N ASN A 159 -5.82 11.38 6.59
CA ASN A 159 -5.96 10.32 5.62
C ASN A 159 -5.23 9.02 6.04
N ARG A 160 -5.90 7.88 5.83
CA ARG A 160 -5.40 6.55 6.15
C ARG A 160 -5.50 5.65 4.91
N PHE A 161 -4.37 5.16 4.42
CA PHE A 161 -4.33 4.18 3.35
C PHE A 161 -4.46 2.75 3.88
N TYR A 162 -5.23 1.92 3.18
CA TYR A 162 -5.28 0.48 3.45
C TYR A 162 -3.98 -0.22 3.02
N SER A 163 -3.76 -1.47 3.44
CA SER A 163 -2.47 -2.16 3.27
C SER A 163 -1.90 -2.09 1.84
N ARG A 164 -2.71 -2.34 0.81
CA ARG A 164 -2.26 -2.29 -0.60
C ARG A 164 -2.02 -0.87 -1.09
N GLU A 165 -2.90 0.07 -0.73
CA GLU A 165 -2.76 1.47 -1.10
C GLU A 165 -1.52 2.09 -0.44
N LYS A 166 -1.24 1.74 0.82
CA LYS A 166 -0.07 2.18 1.56
C LYS A 166 1.21 1.73 0.87
N GLU A 167 1.25 0.49 0.41
CA GLU A 167 2.37 -0.04 -0.36
C GLU A 167 2.57 0.74 -1.66
N ILE A 168 1.49 0.97 -2.41
CA ILE A 168 1.55 1.75 -3.65
C ILE A 168 2.03 3.17 -3.36
N TRP A 169 1.42 3.84 -2.39
CA TRP A 169 1.78 5.19 -1.97
C TRP A 169 3.25 5.30 -1.57
N GLN A 170 3.76 4.40 -0.73
CA GLN A 170 5.17 4.40 -0.30
C GLN A 170 6.12 4.14 -1.47
N THR A 171 5.74 3.24 -2.37
CA THR A 171 6.52 2.94 -3.57
C THR A 171 6.59 4.16 -4.48
N VAL A 172 5.47 4.84 -4.70
CA VAL A 172 5.42 6.06 -5.50
C VAL A 172 6.15 7.21 -4.82
N ALA A 173 5.99 7.38 -3.50
CA ALA A 173 6.70 8.38 -2.71
C ALA A 173 8.22 8.23 -2.84
N SER A 174 8.74 7.00 -2.96
CA SER A 174 10.18 6.76 -3.15
C SER A 174 10.76 7.27 -4.47
N LEU A 175 9.91 7.75 -5.39
CA LEU A 175 10.31 8.33 -6.68
C LEU A 175 10.53 9.86 -6.62
N TYR A 176 10.19 10.50 -5.49
CA TYR A 176 10.28 11.96 -5.28
C TYR A 176 11.14 12.28 -4.05
#